data_AF-A0A3D3F9H3-F1
#
_entry.id   AF-A0A3D3F9H3-F1
#
_cell.length_a   1.000
_cell.length_b   1.000
_cell.length_c   1.000
_cell.angle_alpha   90.00
_cell.angle_beta   90.00
_cell.angle_gamma   90.00
#
_symmetry.space_group_name_H-M   'P 1'
#
loop_
_entity.id
_entity.type
_entity.pdbx_description
1 polymer ?
#
loop_
_entity_poly.entity_id
_entity_poly.type
_entity_poly.pdbx_seq_one_letter_code
_entity_poly.pdbx_strand_id
1 'polypeptide(L)' 'RLAKLVPDRIPNVKKITLGEAIKYVPELNEAANSSDPLIKNTLKYARMLEGNVRSTGVHACGVIIGQTDISNVVPIST' A
#
# COMPACT_ATOMS: atom_id res chain seq x y z
N ARG A 1 7.18 14.81 5.58
CA ARG A 1 6.52 15.93 4.88
C ARG A 1 5.74 15.42 3.65
N LEU A 2 6.39 14.72 2.70
CA LEU A 2 5.74 14.13 1.52
C LEU A 2 4.52 13.24 1.83
N ALA A 3 4.59 12.40 2.87
CA ALA A 3 3.48 11.52 3.25
C ALA A 3 2.19 12.27 3.66
N LYS A 4 2.29 13.52 4.12
CA LYS A 4 1.12 14.33 4.50
C LYS A 4 0.37 14.89 3.27
N LEU A 5 1.02 14.89 2.11
CA LEU A 5 0.42 15.34 0.85
C LEU A 5 -0.45 14.24 0.21
N VAL A 6 -0.32 12.98 0.66
CA VAL A 6 -1.17 11.90 0.18
C VAL A 6 -2.57 12.11 0.78
N PRO A 7 -3.60 12.32 -0.04
CA PRO A 7 -4.94 12.60 0.45
C PRO A 7 -5.55 11.36 1.10
N ASP A 8 -6.37 11.57 2.13
CA ASP A 8 -7.10 10.48 2.80
C ASP A 8 -8.31 10.00 1.97
N ARG A 9 -8.80 10.85 1.04
CA ARG A 9 -9.90 10.55 0.11
C ARG A 9 -9.71 11.30 -1.21
N ILE A 10 -10.01 10.63 -2.32
CA ILE A 10 -10.11 11.23 -3.65
C ILE A 10 -11.54 10.96 -4.15
N PRO A 11 -12.29 11.98 -4.62
CA PRO A 11 -13.65 11.79 -5.11
C PRO A 11 -13.67 10.78 -6.27
N ASN A 12 -14.63 9.86 -6.26
CA ASN A 12 -14.81 8.79 -7.26
C ASN A 12 -13.70 7.71 -7.31
N VAL A 13 -12.76 7.68 -6.36
CA VAL A 13 -11.72 6.64 -6.29
C VAL A 13 -11.88 5.82 -5.01
N LYS A 14 -12.18 4.52 -5.16
CA LYS A 14 -12.45 3.60 -4.03
C LYS A 14 -11.20 3.19 -3.27
N LYS A 15 -10.04 3.16 -3.93
CA LYS A 15 -8.75 2.80 -3.33
C LYS A 15 -7.71 3.83 -3.76
N ILE A 16 -7.15 4.54 -2.78
CA ILE A 16 -6.13 5.56 -3.04
C ILE A 16 -4.82 4.83 -3.33
N THR A 17 -4.32 5.01 -4.53
CA THR A 17 -3.00 4.57 -4.96
C THR A 17 -2.10 5.80 -5.08
N LEU A 18 -0.80 5.61 -4.92
CA LEU A 18 0.19 6.68 -5.06
C LEU A 18 0.14 7.27 -6.48
N GLY A 19 -0.16 6.46 -7.49
CA GLY A 19 -0.34 6.93 -8.87
C GLY A 19 -1.51 7.92 -9.03
N GLU A 20 -2.65 7.66 -8.40
CA GLU A 20 -3.81 8.55 -8.45
C GLU A 20 -3.59 9.78 -7.55
N ALA A 21 -2.95 9.61 -6.39
CA ALA A 21 -2.59 10.71 -5.52
C ALA A 21 -1.65 11.73 -6.21
N ILE A 22 -0.68 11.25 -7.00
CA ILE A 22 0.22 12.12 -7.78
C ILE A 22 -0.54 12.90 -8.85
N LYS A 23 -1.55 12.32 -9.50
CA LYS A 23 -2.36 13.03 -10.50
C LYS A 23 -3.29 14.06 -9.87
N TYR A 24 -3.79 13.77 -8.68
CA TYR A 24 -4.79 14.59 -7.99
C TYR A 24 -4.17 15.78 -7.25
N VAL A 25 -2.99 15.59 -6.62
CA VAL A 25 -2.32 16.63 -5.83
C VAL A 25 -1.15 17.23 -6.63
N PRO A 26 -1.23 18.51 -7.04
CA PRO A 26 -0.20 19.14 -7.87
C PRO A 26 1.17 19.16 -7.18
N GLU A 27 1.22 19.38 -5.86
CA GLU A 27 2.46 19.36 -5.08
C GLU A 27 3.16 17.99 -5.11
N LEU A 28 2.40 16.88 -5.17
CA LEU A 28 2.97 15.54 -5.32
C LEU A 28 3.49 15.28 -6.74
N ASN A 29 2.83 15.85 -7.76
CA ASN A 29 3.32 15.81 -9.13
C ASN A 29 4.61 16.61 -9.30
N GLU A 30 4.71 17.78 -8.67
CA GLU A 30 5.93 18.58 -8.63
C GLU A 30 7.04 17.84 -7.88
N ALA A 31 6.74 17.21 -6.74
CA ALA A 31 7.69 16.37 -6.01
C ALA A 31 8.18 15.19 -6.87
N ALA A 32 7.30 14.54 -7.63
CA ALA A 32 7.66 13.42 -8.51
C ALA A 32 8.59 13.85 -9.66
N ASN A 33 8.45 15.09 -10.13
CA ASN A 33 9.25 15.66 -11.23
C ASN A 33 10.35 16.61 -10.76
N SER A 34 10.57 16.71 -9.45
CA SER A 34 11.55 17.62 -8.86
C SER A 34 12.96 17.31 -9.33
N SER A 35 13.79 18.35 -9.43
CA SER A 35 15.23 18.24 -9.73
C SER A 35 16.01 17.57 -8.61
N ASP A 36 15.45 17.55 -7.40
CA ASP A 36 16.04 16.85 -6.26
C ASP A 36 15.96 15.32 -6.45
N PRO A 37 17.11 14.62 -6.58
CA PRO A 37 17.12 13.19 -6.86
C PRO A 37 16.60 12.37 -5.68
N LEU A 38 16.70 12.85 -4.45
CA LEU A 38 16.23 12.13 -3.26
C LEU A 38 14.70 12.06 -3.25
N ILE A 39 14.01 13.18 -3.48
CA ILE A 39 12.54 13.22 -3.54
C ILE A 39 12.01 12.37 -4.70
N LYS A 40 12.61 12.55 -5.89
CA LYS A 40 12.24 11.78 -7.08
C LYS A 40 12.42 10.27 -6.88
N ASN A 41 13.57 9.85 -6.36
CA ASN A 41 13.84 8.43 -6.11
C ASN A 41 12.93 7.87 -5.02
N THR A 42 12.64 8.64 -3.97
CA THR A 42 11.72 8.23 -2.91
C THR A 42 10.34 7.90 -3.48
N LEU A 43 9.77 8.77 -4.33
CA LEU A 43 8.47 8.52 -4.96
C LEU A 43 8.51 7.39 -5.99
N LYS A 44 9.61 7.27 -6.75
CA LYS A 44 9.82 6.16 -7.68
C LYS A 44 9.81 4.80 -6.97
N TYR A 45 10.59 4.66 -5.90
CA TYR A 45 10.65 3.41 -5.14
C TYR A 45 9.36 3.16 -4.35
N ALA A 46 8.73 4.19 -3.79
CA ALA A 46 7.43 4.05 -3.15
C ALA A 46 6.38 3.48 -4.11
N ARG A 47 6.38 3.91 -5.38
CA ARG A 47 5.48 3.37 -6.41
C ARG A 47 5.78 1.92 -6.77
N MET A 48 7.06 1.54 -6.79
CA MET A 48 7.46 0.14 -7.05
C MET A 48 7.12 -0.80 -5.89
N LEU A 49 7.11 -0.28 -4.66
CA LEU A 49 6.82 -1.05 -3.46
C LEU A 49 5.32 -1.10 -3.11
N GLU A 50 4.51 -0.23 -3.72
CA GLU A 50 3.06 -0.21 -3.51
C GLU A 50 2.41 -1.54 -3.93
N GLY A 51 1.66 -2.14 -3.01
CA GLY A 51 0.96 -3.40 -3.26
C GLY A 51 1.77 -4.65 -2.97
N ASN A 52 3.06 -4.53 -2.62
CA ASN A 52 3.84 -5.67 -2.17
C ASN A 52 3.42 -6.14 -0.78
N VAL A 53 3.49 -7.46 -0.57
CA VAL A 53 3.26 -8.07 0.74
C VAL A 53 4.42 -7.71 1.66
N ARG A 54 4.10 -7.15 2.82
CA ARG A 54 5.10 -6.77 3.84
C ARG A 54 5.53 -7.96 4.69
N SER A 55 4.55 -8.64 5.27
CA SER A 55 4.75 -9.83 6.12
C SER A 55 3.44 -10.61 6.20
N THR A 56 3.52 -11.87 6.59
CA THR A 56 2.36 -12.61 7.11
C THR A 56 1.97 -12.05 8.48
N GLY A 57 0.69 -12.14 8.83
CA GLY A 57 0.18 -11.70 10.14
C GLY A 57 -1.01 -12.56 10.55
N VAL A 58 -1.10 -12.85 11.85
CA VAL A 58 -2.23 -13.57 12.43
C VAL A 58 -3.33 -12.58 12.76
N HIS A 59 -4.56 -12.83 12.27
CA HIS A 59 -5.70 -11.97 12.57
C HIS A 59 -6.18 -12.25 14.00
N ALA A 60 -6.11 -11.25 14.87
CA ALA A 60 -6.41 -11.39 16.30
C ALA A 60 -7.84 -11.90 16.61
N CYS A 61 -8.78 -11.77 15.67
CA CYS A 61 -10.19 -12.14 15.85
C CYS A 61 -10.66 -13.30 14.94
N GLY A 62 -9.77 -13.93 14.19
CA GLY A 62 -10.14 -14.84 13.10
C GLY A 62 -9.95 -16.28 13.52
N VAL A 63 -11.04 -16.96 13.87
CA VAL A 63 -11.04 -18.40 14.15
C VAL A 63 -11.72 -19.13 13.00
N ILE A 64 -11.06 -20.16 12.47
CA ILE A 64 -11.59 -21.01 11.39
C ILE A 64 -11.94 -22.37 12.01
N ILE A 65 -13.17 -22.86 11.77
CA ILE A 65 -13.65 -24.15 12.28
C ILE A 65 -13.95 -25.04 11.07
N GLY A 66 -13.13 -26.07 10.86
CA GLY A 66 -13.31 -27.07 9.79
C GLY A 66 -14.07 -28.30 10.27
N GLN A 67 -14.64 -29.07 9.33
CA GLN A 67 -15.24 -30.39 9.62
C GLN A 67 -14.17 -31.47 9.83
N THR A 68 -12.96 -31.24 9.34
CA THR A 68 -11.77 -32.09 9.47
C THR A 68 -10.58 -31.21 9.88
N ASP A 69 -9.45 -31.82 10.27
CA ASP A 69 -8.24 -31.08 10.64
C ASP A 69 -7.82 -30.11 9.51
N ILE A 70 -7.68 -28.84 9.87
CA ILE A 70 -7.39 -27.74 8.94
C ILE A 70 -6.05 -27.95 8.21
N SER A 71 -5.12 -28.67 8.84
CA SER A 71 -3.79 -28.98 8.28
C SER A 71 -3.86 -29.87 7.04
N ASN A 72 -4.95 -30.62 6.87
CA ASN A 72 -5.16 -31.48 5.69
C ASN A 72 -5.66 -30.71 4.46
N VAL A 73 -6.16 -29.49 4.64
CA VAL A 73 -6.76 -28.69 3.55
C VAL A 73 -5.97 -27.43 3.23
N VAL A 74 -5.26 -26.85 4.21
CA VAL A 74 -4.44 -25.65 4.01
C VAL A 74 -3.12 -25.72 4.80
N PRO A 75 -2.02 -25.19 4.24
CA PRO A 75 -0.75 -25.10 4.97
C PRO A 75 -0.85 -24.06 6.09
N ILE A 76 -0.51 -24.46 7.30
CA ILE A 76 -0.49 -23.59 8.48
C ILE A 76 0.90 -22.99 8.70
N SER A 77 0.93 -21.73 9.16
CA SER A 77 2.15 -21.04 9.57
C SER A 77 2.02 -20.71 11.06
N THR A 78 3.11 -20.85 11.83
CA THR A 78 3.18 -20.54 13.26
C THR A 78 3.59 -19.09 13.49
#